data_AF-W9VB45-F1
#
_entry.id   AF-W9VB45-F1
#
_cell.length_a   1.000
_cell.length_b   1.000
_cell.length_c   1.000
_cell.angle_alpha   90.00
_cell.angle_beta   90.00
_cell.angle_gamma   90.00
#
_symmetry.space_group_name_H-M   'P 1'
#
loop_
_entity.id
_entity.type
_entity.pdbx_description
1 polymer ?
#
loop_
_entity_poly.entity_id
_entity_poly.type
_entity_poly.pdbx_seq_one_letter_code
_entity_poly.pdbx_strand_id
1 'polypeptide(L)'
;MVSRDIETRGAGVGPEARSDRGAGPSPEDLRCLAILLSMPEEGALEALREMAEQAPWLKSAVAELEGMPLDRWQAEHTRLFVNGYPKTPCPPFESAYRQGQMGGTMASDLAAFYRRAGLEPEGAAADYLGTLLDCAAYLADLVRSAEPDSGQCLIDALERELWEEHLFRWLPRFAGDLRQASELRLYRVLGERLGAMCEDVDDGA
;
A
#
# COMPACT_ATOMS: atom_id res chain seq x y z
N MET A 1 -24.27 -62.36 24.07
CA MET A 1 -24.42 -61.08 24.79
C MET A 1 -23.16 -60.27 24.49
N VAL A 2 -23.37 -59.16 23.79
CA VAL A 2 -22.37 -58.40 23.02
C VAL A 2 -21.50 -57.53 23.94
N SER A 3 -20.21 -57.40 23.61
CA SER A 3 -19.43 -56.15 23.55
C SER A 3 -17.94 -56.36 23.87
N ARG A 4 -17.07 -56.03 22.91
CA ARG A 4 -16.29 -54.76 22.89
C ARG A 4 -15.33 -54.81 21.70
N ASP A 5 -15.72 -54.14 20.61
CA ASP A 5 -14.76 -53.67 19.62
C ASP A 5 -14.28 -52.26 20.01
N ILE A 6 -12.96 -52.11 19.95
CA ILE A 6 -12.21 -50.90 20.13
C ILE A 6 -12.09 -50.28 18.75
N GLU A 7 -12.66 -49.09 18.55
CA GLU A 7 -12.30 -48.23 17.41
C GLU A 7 -12.02 -46.82 17.90
N THR A 8 -10.74 -46.56 18.11
CA THR A 8 -10.17 -45.23 18.30
C THR A 8 -10.15 -44.55 16.93
N ARG A 9 -11.21 -43.83 16.58
CA ARG A 9 -11.15 -42.88 15.45
C ARG A 9 -10.39 -41.64 15.91
N GLY A 10 -9.09 -41.62 15.61
CA GLY A 10 -8.31 -40.39 15.58
C GLY A 10 -8.92 -39.47 14.52
N ALA A 11 -9.50 -38.36 14.96
CA ALA A 11 -9.87 -37.26 14.09
C ALA A 11 -8.55 -36.67 13.54
N GLY A 12 -8.19 -37.07 12.33
CA GLY A 12 -7.20 -36.36 11.54
C GLY A 12 -7.79 -34.99 11.22
N VAL A 13 -7.36 -33.97 11.96
CA VAL A 13 -7.49 -32.58 11.52
C VAL A 13 -6.50 -32.43 10.36
N GLY A 14 -7.01 -32.62 9.15
CA GLY A 14 -6.29 -32.22 7.94
C GLY A 14 -6.06 -30.71 7.94
N PRO A 15 -5.06 -30.20 7.21
CA PRO A 15 -4.82 -28.77 7.09
C PRO A 15 -5.90 -28.18 6.18
N GLU A 16 -7.11 -28.01 6.69
CA GLU A 16 -8.18 -27.34 5.97
C GLU A 16 -8.24 -25.86 6.33
N ALA A 17 -8.40 -25.07 5.27
CA ALA A 17 -8.77 -23.67 5.26
C ALA A 17 -7.69 -22.66 5.68
N ARG A 18 -6.64 -22.53 4.84
CA ARG A 18 -6.25 -21.18 4.43
C ARG A 18 -7.43 -20.66 3.60
N SER A 19 -8.35 -19.98 4.27
CA SER A 19 -9.39 -19.18 3.62
C SER A 19 -8.72 -18.33 2.56
N ASP A 20 -9.21 -18.47 1.34
CA ASP A 20 -8.91 -17.67 0.15
C ASP A 20 -9.28 -16.21 0.41
N ARG A 21 -8.56 -15.55 1.33
CA ARG A 21 -8.46 -14.10 1.35
C ARG A 21 -7.88 -13.77 0.00
N GLY A 22 -8.72 -13.20 -0.88
CA GLY A 22 -8.34 -12.81 -2.23
C GLY A 22 -6.93 -12.23 -2.19
N ALA A 23 -6.05 -12.76 -3.04
CA ALA A 23 -4.64 -12.40 -3.03
C ALA A 23 -4.56 -10.86 -2.95
N GLY A 24 -3.99 -10.37 -1.84
CA GLY A 24 -3.81 -8.94 -1.63
C GLY A 24 -3.07 -8.29 -2.81
N PRO A 25 -2.94 -6.95 -2.80
CA PRO A 25 -2.27 -6.26 -3.90
C PRO A 25 -0.90 -6.87 -4.19
N SER A 26 -0.60 -7.13 -5.47
CA SER A 26 0.67 -7.74 -5.84
C SER A 26 1.85 -6.84 -5.44
N PRO A 27 3.05 -7.39 -5.13
CA PRO A 27 4.23 -6.58 -4.84
C PRO A 27 4.56 -5.59 -5.97
N GLU A 28 4.32 -5.99 -7.22
CA GLU A 28 4.50 -5.16 -8.41
C GLU A 28 3.50 -3.99 -8.43
N ASP A 29 2.22 -4.23 -8.10
CA ASP A 29 1.23 -3.17 -7.97
C ASP A 29 1.58 -2.18 -6.85
N LEU A 30 2.02 -2.68 -5.69
CA LEU A 30 2.41 -1.82 -4.55
C LEU A 30 3.57 -0.89 -4.89
N ARG A 31 4.61 -1.41 -5.55
CA ARG A 31 5.75 -0.60 -6.04
C ARG A 31 5.32 0.39 -7.12
N CYS A 32 4.43 -0.01 -8.03
CA CYS A 32 3.85 0.89 -9.02
C CYS A 32 3.15 2.07 -8.34
N LEU A 33 2.30 1.82 -7.33
CA LEU A 33 1.62 2.86 -6.58
C LEU A 33 2.59 3.77 -5.80
N ALA A 34 3.66 3.21 -5.22
CA ALA A 34 4.70 3.96 -4.53
C ALA A 34 5.43 4.93 -5.48
N ILE A 35 5.82 4.47 -6.67
CA ILE A 35 6.47 5.29 -7.70
C ILE A 35 5.59 6.49 -8.09
N LEU A 36 4.29 6.28 -8.26
CA LEU A 36 3.36 7.35 -8.68
C LEU A 36 3.15 8.46 -7.64
N LEU A 37 3.58 8.25 -6.39
CA LEU A 37 3.58 9.28 -5.35
C LEU A 37 4.83 10.17 -5.39
N SER A 38 5.87 9.76 -6.11
CA SER A 38 7.12 10.52 -6.24
C SER A 38 6.96 11.70 -7.19
N MET A 39 7.78 12.74 -7.00
CA MET A 39 7.80 13.90 -7.89
C MET A 39 8.14 13.43 -9.31
N PRO A 40 7.34 13.77 -10.34
CA PRO A 40 7.70 13.42 -11.71
C PRO A 40 8.96 14.19 -12.13
N GLU A 41 9.98 13.46 -12.56
CA GLU A 41 11.24 13.98 -13.07
C GLU A 41 11.33 13.84 -14.60
N GLU A 42 12.46 14.27 -15.18
CA GLU A 42 12.74 14.02 -16.59
C GLU A 42 12.70 12.52 -16.89
N GLY A 43 12.00 12.11 -17.95
CA GLY A 43 11.78 10.70 -18.28
C GLY A 43 10.59 10.03 -17.56
N ALA A 44 9.86 10.74 -16.68
CA ALA A 44 8.74 10.16 -15.95
C ALA A 44 7.59 9.69 -16.86
N LEU A 45 7.36 10.35 -18.01
CA LEU A 45 6.33 9.93 -18.96
C LEU A 45 6.71 8.63 -19.67
N GLU A 46 7.98 8.45 -20.03
CA GLU A 46 8.52 7.22 -20.60
C GLU A 46 8.38 6.07 -19.60
N ALA A 47 8.79 6.28 -18.35
CA ALA A 47 8.60 5.29 -17.29
C ALA A 47 7.11 4.94 -17.10
N LEU A 48 6.22 5.93 -17.13
CA LEU A 48 4.78 5.71 -17.01
C LEU A 48 4.21 4.90 -18.20
N ARG A 49 4.73 5.10 -19.41
CA ARG A 49 4.35 4.30 -20.60
C ARG A 49 4.74 2.84 -20.42
N GLU A 50 5.96 2.58 -19.95
CA GLU A 50 6.43 1.21 -19.67
C GLU A 50 5.58 0.55 -18.58
N MET A 51 5.30 1.27 -17.50
CA MET A 51 4.39 0.79 -16.44
C MET A 51 3.00 0.46 -16.99
N ALA A 52 2.46 1.28 -17.91
CA ALA A 52 1.14 1.08 -18.50
C ALA A 52 1.02 -0.17 -19.40
N GLU A 53 2.14 -0.81 -19.78
CA GLU A 53 2.14 -2.11 -20.44
C GLU A 53 1.63 -3.22 -19.51
N GLN A 54 2.06 -3.17 -18.24
CA GLN A 54 1.68 -4.14 -17.20
C GLN A 54 0.48 -3.66 -16.36
N ALA A 55 0.22 -2.36 -16.34
CA ALA A 55 -0.86 -1.72 -15.61
C ALA A 55 -1.81 -0.98 -16.57
N PRO A 56 -2.74 -1.67 -17.27
CA PRO A 56 -3.61 -1.06 -18.28
C PRO A 56 -4.46 0.12 -17.80
N TRP A 57 -4.72 0.20 -16.50
CA TRP A 57 -5.45 1.30 -15.86
C TRP A 57 -4.71 2.65 -15.99
N LEU A 58 -3.40 2.65 -16.21
CA LEU A 58 -2.59 3.85 -16.45
C LEU A 58 -2.73 4.40 -17.87
N LYS A 59 -3.20 3.62 -18.85
CA LYS A 59 -3.21 4.03 -20.27
C LYS A 59 -3.93 5.35 -20.52
N SER A 60 -5.05 5.56 -19.83
CA SER A 60 -5.83 6.79 -19.96
C SER A 60 -5.13 8.01 -19.34
N ALA A 61 -4.33 7.81 -18.29
CA ALA A 61 -3.51 8.85 -17.68
C ALA A 61 -2.29 9.17 -18.56
N VAL A 62 -1.64 8.15 -19.11
CA VAL A 62 -0.56 8.33 -20.10
C VAL A 62 -1.04 9.21 -21.24
N ALA A 63 -2.17 8.87 -21.87
CA ALA A 63 -2.71 9.62 -23.00
C ALA A 63 -3.02 11.10 -22.66
N GLU A 64 -3.45 11.40 -21.43
CA GLU A 64 -3.63 12.79 -20.97
C GLU A 64 -2.30 13.54 -20.86
N LEU A 65 -1.25 12.86 -20.40
CA LEU A 65 0.06 13.45 -20.14
C LEU A 65 0.92 13.61 -21.41
N GLU A 66 0.67 12.87 -22.50
CA GLU A 66 1.47 12.99 -23.74
C GLU A 66 1.47 14.40 -24.36
N GLY A 67 0.39 15.15 -24.17
CA GLY A 67 0.28 16.54 -24.61
C GLY A 67 0.64 17.57 -23.53
N MET A 68 1.11 17.13 -22.37
CA MET A 68 1.29 17.97 -21.20
C MET A 68 2.76 18.29 -20.93
N PRO A 69 3.11 19.58 -20.80
CA PRO A 69 4.43 19.96 -20.28
C PRO A 69 4.70 19.37 -18.88
N LEU A 70 5.93 18.90 -18.64
CA LEU A 70 6.33 18.28 -17.36
C LEU A 70 6.12 19.22 -16.17
N ASP A 71 6.40 20.52 -16.34
CA ASP A 71 6.20 21.54 -15.31
C ASP A 71 4.75 21.65 -14.84
N ARG A 72 3.77 21.42 -15.74
CA ARG A 72 2.36 21.38 -15.38
C ARG A 72 2.02 20.13 -14.55
N TRP A 73 2.60 18.99 -14.88
CA TRP A 73 2.44 17.77 -14.08
C TRP A 73 3.11 17.92 -12.69
N GLN A 74 4.31 18.48 -12.64
CA GLN A 74 5.01 18.81 -11.39
C GLN A 74 4.25 19.82 -10.55
N ALA A 75 3.63 20.83 -11.18
CA ALA A 75 2.81 21.81 -10.49
C ALA A 75 1.60 21.16 -9.81
N GLU A 76 0.94 20.22 -10.49
CA GLU A 76 -0.16 19.45 -9.89
C GLU A 76 0.34 18.57 -8.74
N HIS A 77 1.45 17.84 -8.93
CA HIS A 77 2.06 17.02 -7.88
C HIS A 77 2.34 17.87 -6.62
N THR A 78 3.01 19.01 -6.84
CA THR A 78 3.35 19.95 -5.79
C THR A 78 2.10 20.48 -5.10
N ARG A 79 1.06 20.86 -5.86
CA ARG A 79 -0.20 21.35 -5.31
C ARG A 79 -0.88 20.31 -4.43
N LEU A 80 -0.93 19.06 -4.87
CA LEU A 80 -1.60 17.96 -4.15
C LEU A 80 -0.84 17.52 -2.90
N PHE A 81 0.46 17.32 -3.00
CA PHE A 81 1.24 16.56 -2.02
C PHE A 81 2.22 17.40 -1.20
N VAL A 82 2.69 18.53 -1.73
CA VAL A 82 3.80 19.29 -1.14
C VAL A 82 3.32 20.61 -0.56
N ASN A 83 2.80 21.51 -1.39
CA ASN A 83 2.49 22.88 -1.01
C ASN A 83 1.28 23.43 -1.80
N GLY A 84 0.07 23.05 -1.37
CA GLY A 84 -1.18 23.60 -1.88
C GLY A 84 -1.69 24.76 -1.02
N TYR A 85 -2.41 25.70 -1.64
CA TYR A 85 -3.07 26.82 -0.94
C TYR A 85 -4.61 26.62 -0.91
N PRO A 86 -5.32 26.91 0.21
CA PRO A 86 -4.83 27.43 1.50
C PRO A 86 -4.21 26.36 2.42
N LYS A 87 -4.32 25.09 2.05
CA LYS A 87 -3.66 23.94 2.69
C LYS A 87 -3.33 22.89 1.62
N THR A 88 -2.29 22.09 1.84
CA THR A 88 -1.99 20.92 1.00
C THR A 88 -3.18 19.96 1.03
N PRO A 89 -3.81 19.64 -0.12
CA PRO A 89 -5.02 18.83 -0.18
C PRO A 89 -4.82 17.39 0.29
N CYS A 90 -3.72 16.77 -0.12
CA CYS A 90 -3.49 15.34 0.05
C CYS A 90 -2.08 15.06 0.60
N PRO A 91 -1.65 15.61 1.74
CA PRO A 91 -0.30 15.38 2.25
C PRO A 91 -0.08 13.87 2.48
N PRO A 92 0.81 13.18 1.74
CA PRO A 92 0.88 11.72 1.70
C PRO A 92 1.62 11.11 2.90
N PHE A 93 1.22 11.51 4.11
CA PHE A 93 1.85 11.12 5.36
C PHE A 93 0.78 10.65 6.36
N GLU A 94 1.04 9.53 7.02
CA GLU A 94 0.15 9.01 8.06
C GLU A 94 -0.08 10.06 9.15
N SER A 95 0.97 10.75 9.61
CA SER A 95 0.86 11.77 10.66
C SER A 95 -0.07 12.93 10.29
N ALA A 96 -0.05 13.36 9.02
CA ALA A 96 -0.92 14.45 8.54
C ALA A 96 -2.41 14.09 8.64
N TYR A 97 -2.75 12.82 8.38
CA TYR A 97 -4.14 12.34 8.43
C TYR A 97 -4.59 11.94 9.83
N ARG A 98 -3.69 11.35 10.64
CA ARG A 98 -4.03 10.81 11.97
C ARG A 98 -3.89 11.82 13.10
N GLN A 99 -2.93 12.73 13.00
CA GLN A 99 -2.57 13.66 14.08
C GLN A 99 -2.76 15.13 13.70
N GLY A 100 -2.96 15.42 12.42
CA GLY A 100 -3.15 16.79 11.92
C GLY A 100 -1.90 17.66 11.96
N GLN A 101 -0.75 17.12 12.37
CA GLN A 101 0.58 17.75 12.33
C GLN A 101 1.64 16.73 11.93
N MET A 102 2.65 17.18 11.17
CA MET A 102 3.79 16.36 10.76
C MET A 102 4.78 16.21 11.92
N GLY A 103 5.15 14.98 12.27
CA GLY A 103 6.14 14.66 13.31
C GLY A 103 5.56 14.50 14.72
N GLY A 104 5.80 13.34 15.34
CA GLY A 104 5.30 12.96 16.66
C GLY A 104 5.71 11.53 17.06
N THR A 105 5.03 10.93 18.04
CA THR A 105 5.29 9.55 18.54
C THR A 105 5.20 8.47 17.45
N MET A 106 4.49 8.74 16.35
CA MET A 106 4.37 7.83 15.21
C MET A 106 5.71 7.59 14.50
N ALA A 107 6.61 8.57 14.49
CA ALA A 107 7.93 8.39 13.89
C ALA A 107 8.80 7.39 14.67
N SER A 108 8.66 7.33 16.00
CA SER A 108 9.37 6.32 16.82
C SER A 108 8.75 4.93 16.71
N ASP A 109 7.42 4.86 16.58
CA ASP A 109 6.69 3.59 16.44
C ASP A 109 7.01 2.94 15.08
N LEU A 110 6.99 3.71 13.99
CA LEU A 110 7.38 3.23 12.66
C LEU A 110 8.86 2.83 12.60
N ALA A 111 9.77 3.57 13.24
CA ALA A 111 11.17 3.15 13.30
C ALA A 111 11.34 1.79 14.01
N ALA A 112 10.55 1.50 15.05
CA ALA A 112 10.56 0.21 15.72
C ALA A 112 9.95 -0.89 14.85
N PHE A 113 8.88 -0.58 14.12
CA PHE A 113 8.27 -1.47 13.14
C PHE A 113 9.28 -1.86 12.03
N TYR A 114 9.94 -0.88 11.39
CA TYR A 114 10.91 -1.15 10.32
C TYR A 114 12.08 -2.02 10.81
N ARG A 115 12.62 -1.76 12.01
CA ARG A 115 13.67 -2.61 12.58
C ARG A 115 13.20 -4.05 12.80
N ARG A 116 11.96 -4.28 13.24
CA ARG A 116 11.38 -5.63 13.37
C ARG A 116 11.21 -6.32 12.02
N ALA A 117 10.96 -5.55 10.96
CA ALA A 117 10.94 -6.02 9.58
C ALA A 117 12.34 -6.22 8.97
N GLY A 118 13.42 -5.93 9.70
CA GLY A 118 14.80 -6.02 9.19
C GLY A 118 15.20 -4.89 8.25
N LEU A 119 14.48 -3.77 8.28
CA LEU A 119 14.73 -2.58 7.48
C LEU A 119 15.35 -1.48 8.33
N GLU A 120 16.30 -0.74 7.76
CA GLU A 120 16.84 0.47 8.35
C GLU A 120 16.09 1.70 7.80
N PRO A 121 15.55 2.58 8.66
CA PRO A 121 14.87 3.78 8.20
C PRO A 121 15.91 4.81 7.73
N GLU A 122 16.37 4.70 6.48
CA GLU A 122 17.23 5.70 5.83
C GLU A 122 16.49 6.40 4.67
N GLY A 123 16.59 7.73 4.59
CA GLY A 123 16.34 8.48 3.34
C GLY A 123 14.94 9.08 3.07
N ALA A 124 13.84 8.60 3.65
CA ALA A 124 12.50 9.21 3.49
C ALA A 124 11.80 9.35 4.86
N ALA A 125 10.74 10.15 4.95
CA ALA A 125 9.95 10.18 6.18
C ALA A 125 9.29 8.81 6.36
N ALA A 126 9.52 8.18 7.52
CA ALA A 126 9.06 6.83 7.83
C ALA A 126 7.54 6.63 7.67
N ASP A 127 6.77 7.72 7.76
CA ASP A 127 5.30 7.72 7.67
C ASP A 127 4.77 8.15 6.29
N TYR A 128 5.66 8.35 5.32
CA TYR A 128 5.29 8.64 3.93
C TYR A 128 4.64 7.43 3.27
N LEU A 129 3.54 7.63 2.56
CA LEU A 129 2.77 6.54 1.95
C LEU A 129 3.60 5.68 1.01
N GLY A 130 4.47 6.28 0.18
CA GLY A 130 5.33 5.52 -0.72
C GLY A 130 6.25 4.56 0.03
N THR A 131 6.80 4.99 1.17
CA THR A 131 7.67 4.17 2.02
C THR A 131 6.90 3.02 2.69
N LEU A 132 5.64 3.26 3.09
CA LEU A 132 4.77 2.21 3.61
C LEU A 132 4.40 1.18 2.52
N LEU A 133 4.12 1.63 1.29
CA LEU A 133 3.80 0.75 0.17
C LEU A 133 5.02 -0.07 -0.28
N ASP A 134 6.22 0.51 -0.30
CA ASP A 134 7.46 -0.22 -0.56
C ASP A 134 7.72 -1.30 0.50
N CYS A 135 7.44 -0.98 1.77
CA CYS A 135 7.51 -1.96 2.85
C CYS A 135 6.47 -3.08 2.69
N ALA A 136 5.24 -2.75 2.29
CA ALA A 136 4.22 -3.74 2.01
C ALA A 136 4.65 -4.68 0.87
N ALA A 137 5.23 -4.14 -0.20
CA ALA A 137 5.76 -4.93 -1.30
C ALA A 137 6.90 -5.86 -0.86
N TYR A 138 7.80 -5.34 -0.02
CA TYR A 138 8.90 -6.12 0.56
C TYR A 138 8.39 -7.29 1.42
N LEU A 139 7.43 -7.06 2.31
CA LEU A 139 6.85 -8.12 3.14
C LEU A 139 6.14 -9.18 2.28
N ALA A 140 5.42 -8.76 1.24
CA ALA A 140 4.77 -9.67 0.31
C ALA A 140 5.78 -10.53 -0.49
N ASP A 141 6.93 -9.99 -0.89
CA ASP A 141 8.01 -10.77 -1.50
C ASP A 141 8.63 -11.79 -0.53
N LEU A 142 8.77 -11.42 0.74
CA LEU A 142 9.24 -12.35 1.77
C LEU A 142 8.28 -13.53 1.95
N VAL A 143 6.96 -13.28 1.99
CA VAL A 143 5.95 -14.35 2.06
C VAL A 143 6.07 -15.30 0.86
N ARG A 144 6.27 -14.77 -0.34
CA ARG A 144 6.42 -15.57 -1.57
C ARG A 144 7.69 -16.41 -1.59
N SER A 145 8.73 -15.96 -0.89
CA SER A 145 10.07 -16.56 -0.91
C SER A 145 10.38 -17.40 0.33
N ALA A 146 9.53 -17.36 1.36
CA ALA A 146 9.75 -18.04 2.63
C ALA A 146 9.45 -19.54 2.53
N GLU A 147 10.32 -20.34 3.14
CA GLU A 147 10.04 -21.76 3.42
C GLU A 147 8.97 -21.87 4.53
N PRO A 148 8.03 -22.83 4.46
CA PRO A 148 6.82 -22.87 5.30
C PRO A 148 7.01 -22.78 6.82
N ASP A 149 8.18 -23.13 7.35
CA ASP A 149 8.43 -23.30 8.80
C ASP A 149 9.36 -22.24 9.42
N SER A 150 9.91 -21.30 8.66
CA SER A 150 10.88 -20.32 9.18
C SER A 150 10.39 -18.88 9.02
N GLY A 151 9.97 -18.25 10.13
CA GLY A 151 9.70 -16.81 10.18
C GLY A 151 8.33 -16.36 9.64
N GLN A 152 7.53 -17.26 9.04
CA GLN A 152 6.21 -16.92 8.48
C GLN A 152 5.28 -16.22 9.49
N CYS A 153 5.23 -16.68 10.75
CA CYS A 153 4.39 -16.05 11.77
C CYS A 153 4.80 -14.60 12.08
N LEU A 154 6.09 -14.27 11.98
CA LEU A 154 6.56 -12.89 12.18
C LEU A 154 6.17 -12.02 10.99
N ILE A 155 6.35 -12.52 9.76
CA ILE A 155 5.98 -11.81 8.54
C ILE A 155 4.47 -11.54 8.51
N ASP A 156 3.65 -12.55 8.81
CA ASP A 156 2.19 -12.42 8.92
C ASP A 156 1.77 -11.40 9.99
N ALA A 157 2.54 -11.29 11.09
CA ALA A 157 2.28 -10.31 12.13
C ALA A 157 2.66 -8.89 11.70
N LEU A 158 3.78 -8.73 11.00
CA LEU A 158 4.23 -7.44 10.47
C LEU A 158 3.32 -6.93 9.35
N GLU A 159 2.90 -7.81 8.44
CA GLU A 159 1.96 -7.46 7.37
C GLU A 159 0.64 -6.97 7.96
N ARG A 160 0.08 -7.71 8.92
CA ARG A 160 -1.16 -7.31 9.60
C ARG A 160 -1.01 -5.96 10.30
N GLU A 161 0.08 -5.75 11.04
CA GLU A 161 0.37 -4.48 11.71
C GLU A 161 0.47 -3.32 10.71
N LEU A 162 1.19 -3.51 9.59
CA LEU A 162 1.31 -2.49 8.54
C LEU A 162 -0.05 -2.08 7.98
N TRP A 163 -0.88 -3.05 7.60
CA TRP A 163 -2.18 -2.77 7.01
C TRP A 163 -3.17 -2.19 8.01
N GLU A 164 -3.37 -2.84 9.16
CA GLU A 164 -4.40 -2.47 10.13
C GLU A 164 -4.05 -1.20 10.91
N GLU A 165 -2.77 -0.98 11.23
CA GLU A 165 -2.34 0.16 12.06
C GLU A 165 -1.85 1.34 11.22
N HIS A 166 -1.11 1.08 10.13
CA HIS A 166 -0.37 2.12 9.41
C HIS A 166 -0.93 2.46 8.02
N LEU A 167 -1.90 1.71 7.49
CA LEU A 167 -2.54 2.04 6.20
C LEU A 167 -4.05 2.27 6.36
N PHE A 168 -4.83 1.28 6.77
CA PHE A 168 -6.31 1.33 6.74
C PHE A 168 -6.92 2.44 7.60
N ARG A 169 -6.21 2.92 8.62
CA ARG A 169 -6.69 4.01 9.49
C ARG A 169 -6.80 5.36 8.79
N TRP A 170 -6.16 5.54 7.64
CA TRP A 170 -6.12 6.83 6.95
C TRP A 170 -6.11 6.74 5.43
N LEU A 171 -5.64 5.63 4.86
CA LEU A 171 -5.57 5.40 3.41
C LEU A 171 -6.92 5.58 2.70
N PRO A 172 -8.08 5.12 3.22
CA PRO A 172 -9.37 5.36 2.57
C PRO A 172 -9.70 6.85 2.44
N ARG A 173 -9.36 7.65 3.46
CA ARG A 173 -9.57 9.09 3.45
C ARG A 173 -8.59 9.78 2.49
N PHE A 174 -7.31 9.40 2.50
CA PHE A 174 -6.32 9.88 1.54
C PHE A 174 -6.75 9.60 0.09
N ALA A 175 -7.18 8.37 -0.19
CA ALA A 175 -7.68 7.96 -1.49
C ALA A 175 -8.90 8.79 -1.92
N GLY A 176 -9.86 9.00 -1.01
CA GLY A 176 -11.02 9.87 -1.24
C GLY A 176 -10.63 11.31 -1.56
N ASP A 177 -9.77 11.92 -0.74
CA ASP A 177 -9.27 13.28 -0.94
C ASP A 177 -8.53 13.41 -2.28
N LEU A 178 -7.69 12.43 -2.62
CA LEU A 178 -6.93 12.42 -3.86
C LEU A 178 -7.85 12.38 -5.08
N ARG A 179 -8.87 11.50 -5.08
CA ARG A 179 -9.86 11.43 -6.17
C ARG A 179 -10.60 12.75 -6.36
N GLN A 180 -10.97 13.41 -5.26
CA GLN A 180 -11.75 14.65 -5.28
C GLN A 180 -10.92 15.88 -5.67
N ALA A 181 -9.69 15.98 -5.15
CA ALA A 181 -8.85 17.16 -5.31
C ALA A 181 -8.04 17.16 -6.61
N SER A 182 -7.87 16.01 -7.27
CA SER A 182 -7.03 15.87 -8.46
C SER A 182 -7.64 16.53 -9.70
N GLU A 183 -6.80 17.30 -10.40
CA GLU A 183 -7.09 17.84 -11.72
C GLU A 183 -6.63 16.89 -12.83
N LEU A 184 -5.57 16.12 -12.59
CA LEU A 184 -5.05 15.11 -13.52
C LEU A 184 -5.67 13.74 -13.29
N ARG A 185 -5.98 13.04 -14.38
CA ARG A 185 -6.49 11.68 -14.38
C ARG A 185 -5.54 10.72 -13.70
N LEU A 186 -4.23 10.91 -13.84
CA LEU A 186 -3.21 10.10 -13.17
C LEU A 186 -3.48 9.96 -11.66
N TYR A 187 -3.67 11.08 -10.97
CA TYR A 187 -3.85 11.07 -9.53
C TYR A 187 -5.25 10.59 -9.13
N ARG A 188 -6.28 10.80 -9.97
CA ARG A 188 -7.61 10.20 -9.74
C ARG A 188 -7.54 8.68 -9.77
N VAL A 189 -6.92 8.10 -10.81
CA VAL A 189 -6.81 6.64 -10.92
C VAL A 189 -5.90 6.05 -9.83
N LEU A 190 -4.88 6.78 -9.39
CA LEU A 190 -4.09 6.42 -8.21
C LEU A 190 -4.97 6.33 -6.95
N GLY A 191 -5.80 7.35 -6.71
CA GLY A 191 -6.75 7.34 -5.59
C GLY A 191 -7.83 6.25 -5.70
N GLU A 192 -8.28 5.91 -6.91
CA GLU A 192 -9.18 4.77 -7.13
C GLU A 192 -8.50 3.45 -6.75
N ARG A 193 -7.26 3.23 -7.20
CA ARG A 193 -6.50 2.01 -6.87
C ARG A 193 -6.23 1.87 -5.38
N LEU A 194 -5.77 2.95 -4.72
CA LEU A 194 -5.52 2.95 -3.29
C LEU A 194 -6.79 2.72 -2.47
N GLY A 195 -7.93 3.28 -2.93
CA GLY A 195 -9.23 3.07 -2.28
C GLY A 195 -9.71 1.63 -2.36
N ALA A 196 -9.59 1.00 -3.54
CA ALA A 196 -10.02 -0.38 -3.76
C ALA A 196 -9.30 -1.38 -2.84
N MET A 197 -8.03 -1.13 -2.49
CA MET A 197 -7.26 -1.95 -1.55
C MET A 197 -7.84 -1.97 -0.14
N CYS A 198 -8.71 -1.02 0.21
CA CYS A 198 -9.33 -0.91 1.52
C CYS A 198 -10.77 -1.45 1.55
N GLU A 199 -11.41 -1.63 0.39
CA GLU A 199 -12.82 -2.02 0.28
C GLU A 199 -13.02 -3.54 0.50
N ASP A 200 -11.97 -4.34 0.34
CA ASP A 200 -11.98 -5.80 0.61
C ASP A 200 -12.02 -6.17 2.12
N VAL A 201 -12.06 -5.17 3.02
CA VAL A 201 -12.00 -5.37 4.49
C VAL A 201 -13.38 -5.26 5.17
N ASP A 202 -14.38 -4.67 4.52
CA ASP A 202 -15.67 -4.31 5.14
C ASP A 202 -16.82 -5.33 4.92
N ASP A 203 -16.61 -6.42 4.18
CA ASP A 203 -17.65 -7.44 3.92
C ASP A 203 -17.83 -8.48 5.05
N GLY A 204 -17.41 -8.14 6.28
CA GLY A 204 -17.32 -9.07 7.41
C GLY A 204 -17.79 -8.56 8.77
N ALA A 205 -18.63 -7.53 8.83
CA ALA A 205 -19.23 -7.03 10.08
C ALA A 205 -20.64 -7.57 10.34
#